data_AF-A0A6J1KL01-F1
#
_entry.id   AF-A0A6J1KL01-F1
#
_cell.length_a   1.000
_cell.length_b   1.000
_cell.length_c   1.000
_cell.angle_alpha   90.00
_cell.angle_beta   90.00
_cell.angle_gamma   90.00
#
_symmetry.space_group_name_H-M   'P 1'
#
loop_
_entity.id
_entity.type
_entity.pdbx_description
1 polymer ?
#
loop_
_entity_poly.entity_id
_entity_poly.type
_entity_poly.pdbx_seq_one_letter_code
_entity_poly.pdbx_strand_id
1 'polypeptide(L)'
;MSPKRLFCETEPCLEQPFEKKRPRLTFASIIGDVVMVNSQNHLLKALEPLLRRVVNEEVDRCLLRYSRLLPRASSLRIQALEPSSFLLYFVNNLPSTIFTGSKITDVESQPLRIAVEAGADNPAFQVYSAMKIEIVVLDGDFASGDKQDWTAEEFNASIVKERSGKRPLLHGEMNITLRDRAATIGDIEFTDNSSWIRSRKFRLGARIVDWSDSDKNRPRIREAITEPFVVKDHRGELYKKHYPPMLHDEVWRLEKIGKEGVFHKKLSNYNIKTVQEFLKLFTIDPQKLRRILGVGMSERMWKATVKHAKTCELGNKVYMFRAPNVLLILNPICEVVRAMIDDQIYSSPDLPNIPREYLNNLSRQAFDNWHSLQDFEGNFREPPLITQGNEEASDHIIRKSLFRSCELMREEVEFRDWNSNSDQFISTPNFHYNYG
;
A
#
# COMPACT_ATOMS: atom_id res chain seq x y z
N MET A 1 86.36 5.95 -1.94
CA MET A 1 87.22 5.48 -3.04
C MET A 1 86.37 4.67 -4.00
N SER A 2 85.97 5.26 -5.13
CA SER A 2 85.45 4.52 -6.28
C SER A 2 86.64 3.92 -7.02
N PRO A 3 86.54 2.77 -7.70
CA PRO A 3 85.87 2.69 -9.01
C PRO A 3 85.27 1.28 -9.28
N LYS A 4 84.67 0.85 -10.40
CA LYS A 4 84.60 1.26 -11.81
C LYS A 4 83.41 0.48 -12.42
N ARG A 5 82.67 1.12 -13.34
CA ARG A 5 81.75 0.46 -14.30
C ARG A 5 82.55 -0.16 -15.46
N LEU A 6 81.96 -1.11 -16.20
CA LEU A 6 81.74 -1.11 -17.68
C LEU A 6 81.19 -2.51 -18.10
N PHE A 7 80.02 -2.59 -18.77
CA PHE A 7 79.78 -2.75 -20.24
C PHE A 7 80.37 -4.07 -20.80
N CYS A 8 79.69 -4.91 -21.60
CA CYS A 8 78.90 -4.70 -22.83
C CYS A 8 78.19 -6.04 -23.21
N GLU A 9 76.96 -6.03 -23.78
CA GLU A 9 76.61 -6.50 -25.17
C GLU A 9 76.75 -8.04 -25.42
N THR A 10 75.86 -8.85 -26.04
CA THR A 10 74.68 -8.74 -26.94
C THR A 10 73.99 -10.14 -27.00
N GLU A 11 72.68 -10.19 -27.33
CA GLU A 11 71.78 -11.37 -27.48
C GLU A 11 72.11 -12.34 -28.66
N PRO A 12 71.25 -13.30 -29.12
CA PRO A 12 70.16 -14.12 -28.53
C PRO A 12 70.26 -15.64 -28.89
N CYS A 13 69.41 -16.51 -28.31
CA CYS A 13 68.51 -17.47 -29.02
C CYS A 13 68.02 -18.68 -28.19
N LEU A 14 66.71 -18.91 -28.26
CA LEU A 14 65.96 -20.18 -28.28
C LEU A 14 65.63 -20.96 -26.96
N GLU A 15 64.40 -20.70 -26.51
CA GLU A 15 63.30 -21.63 -26.13
C GLU A 15 63.32 -22.60 -24.91
N GLN A 16 62.35 -22.30 -24.01
CA GLN A 16 61.44 -23.15 -23.17
C GLN A 16 61.96 -23.90 -21.91
N PRO A 17 61.10 -24.20 -20.89
CA PRO A 17 59.82 -23.60 -20.47
C PRO A 17 59.72 -23.24 -18.96
N PHE A 18 58.73 -22.40 -18.65
CA PHE A 18 58.35 -21.98 -17.29
C PHE A 18 57.81 -23.13 -16.43
N GLU A 19 58.54 -23.49 -15.36
CA GLU A 19 57.94 -24.23 -14.23
C GLU A 19 57.20 -23.28 -13.28
N LYS A 20 55.88 -23.47 -13.24
CA LYS A 20 54.94 -22.79 -12.34
C LYS A 20 55.21 -23.20 -10.88
N LYS A 21 55.70 -22.26 -10.07
CA LYS A 21 55.70 -22.41 -8.60
C LYS A 21 54.25 -22.56 -8.12
N ARG A 22 53.93 -23.72 -7.53
CA ARG A 22 52.64 -23.98 -6.85
C ARG A 22 52.42 -22.95 -5.74
N PRO A 23 51.22 -22.34 -5.61
CA PRO A 23 50.93 -21.46 -4.48
C PRO A 23 50.89 -22.29 -3.19
N ARG A 24 51.59 -21.83 -2.15
CA ARG A 24 51.54 -22.42 -0.81
C ARG A 24 50.13 -22.22 -0.23
N LEU A 25 49.40 -23.32 -0.02
CA LEU A 25 48.17 -23.35 0.76
C LEU A 25 48.48 -22.95 2.20
N THR A 26 48.01 -21.76 2.62
CA THR A 26 48.13 -21.28 3.99
C THR A 26 47.03 -21.92 4.86
N PHE A 27 47.35 -22.20 6.13
CA PHE A 27 46.42 -22.78 7.12
C PHE A 27 45.08 -22.02 7.22
N ALA A 28 45.05 -20.72 6.89
CA ALA A 28 43.84 -19.92 6.83
C ALA A 28 42.83 -20.38 5.74
N SER A 29 43.31 -20.90 4.61
CA SER A 29 42.43 -21.47 3.56
C SER A 29 41.79 -22.80 4.00
N ILE A 30 42.56 -23.63 4.73
CA ILE A 30 42.09 -24.90 5.28
C ILE A 30 41.07 -24.64 6.41
N ILE A 31 41.28 -23.61 7.24
CA ILE A 31 40.31 -23.23 8.28
C ILE A 31 39.04 -22.66 7.63
N GLY A 32 39.16 -21.85 6.58
CA GLY A 32 38.01 -21.35 5.81
C GLY A 32 37.17 -22.47 5.19
N ASP A 33 37.82 -23.45 4.58
CA ASP A 33 37.14 -24.61 3.97
C ASP A 33 36.53 -25.54 5.02
N VAL A 34 37.21 -25.79 6.14
CA VAL A 34 36.67 -26.60 7.24
C VAL A 34 35.48 -25.91 7.91
N VAL A 35 35.52 -24.58 8.07
CA VAL A 35 34.39 -23.80 8.62
C VAL A 35 33.24 -23.69 7.62
N MET A 36 33.51 -23.61 6.31
CA MET A 36 32.47 -23.60 5.27
C MET A 36 31.77 -24.95 5.17
N VAL A 37 32.51 -26.08 5.25
CA VAL A 37 31.94 -27.43 5.31
C VAL A 37 31.16 -27.65 6.61
N ASN A 38 31.64 -27.13 7.74
CA ASN A 38 30.89 -27.21 9.00
C ASN A 38 29.59 -26.39 8.94
N SER A 39 29.61 -25.22 8.29
CA SER A 39 28.43 -24.36 8.13
C SER A 39 27.35 -25.01 7.25
N GLN A 40 27.73 -25.76 6.22
CA GLN A 40 26.81 -26.53 5.39
C GLN A 40 26.19 -27.70 6.18
N ASN A 41 27.00 -28.41 6.98
CA ASN A 41 26.50 -29.48 7.84
C ASN A 41 25.58 -28.94 8.96
N HIS A 42 25.88 -27.76 9.51
CA HIS A 42 25.00 -27.10 10.48
C HIS A 42 23.70 -26.59 9.85
N LEU A 43 23.74 -26.05 8.62
CA LEU A 43 22.54 -25.69 7.86
C LEU A 43 21.70 -26.91 7.51
N LEU A 44 22.31 -27.99 7.04
CA LEU A 44 21.60 -29.23 6.72
C LEU A 44 20.99 -29.86 7.98
N LYS A 45 21.69 -29.84 9.13
CA LYS A 45 21.14 -30.28 10.43
C LYS A 45 20.05 -29.36 10.96
N ALA A 46 20.11 -28.06 10.70
CA ALA A 46 19.07 -27.11 11.08
C ALA A 46 17.83 -27.20 10.18
N LEU A 47 18.02 -27.52 8.90
CA LEU A 47 16.95 -27.75 7.94
C LEU A 47 16.38 -29.16 8.02
N GLU A 48 17.13 -30.15 8.50
CA GLU A 48 16.67 -31.54 8.67
C GLU A 48 15.32 -31.62 9.39
N PRO A 49 15.10 -31.02 10.58
CA PRO A 49 13.80 -31.11 11.25
C PRO A 49 12.67 -30.43 10.46
N LEU A 50 12.96 -29.36 9.70
CA LEU A 50 11.97 -28.68 8.86
C LEU A 50 11.63 -29.50 7.62
N LEU A 51 12.64 -30.06 6.95
CA LEU A 51 12.46 -30.94 5.79
C LEU A 51 11.80 -32.24 6.20
N ARG A 52 12.21 -32.85 7.31
CA ARG A 52 11.60 -34.05 7.88
C ARG A 52 10.15 -33.81 8.26
N ARG A 53 9.82 -32.62 8.78
CA ARG A 53 8.44 -32.23 9.03
C ARG A 53 7.63 -32.09 7.74
N VAL A 54 8.14 -31.37 6.74
CA VAL A 54 7.43 -31.20 5.46
C VAL A 54 7.28 -32.54 4.73
N VAL A 55 8.32 -33.38 4.74
CA VAL A 55 8.29 -34.72 4.15
C VAL A 55 7.32 -35.62 4.91
N ASN A 56 7.31 -35.62 6.24
CA ASN A 56 6.32 -36.40 7.01
C ASN A 56 4.90 -35.88 6.76
N GLU A 57 4.68 -34.57 6.75
CA GLU A 57 3.38 -33.97 6.44
C GLU A 57 2.93 -34.28 4.98
N GLU A 58 3.86 -34.45 4.05
CA GLU A 58 3.55 -34.79 2.66
C GLU A 58 3.38 -36.31 2.45
N VAL A 59 4.17 -37.14 3.15
CA VAL A 59 4.02 -38.59 3.20
C VAL A 59 2.72 -38.97 3.87
N ASP A 60 2.36 -38.36 5.00
CA ASP A 60 1.08 -38.58 5.67
C ASP A 60 -0.09 -38.13 4.79
N ARG A 61 0.04 -37.00 4.06
CA ARG A 61 -0.97 -36.58 3.08
C ARG A 61 -1.07 -37.51 1.88
N CYS A 62 0.05 -38.04 1.40
CA CYS A 62 0.09 -38.98 0.29
C CYS A 62 -0.47 -40.35 0.71
N LEU A 63 -0.17 -40.82 1.93
CA LEU A 63 -0.77 -42.00 2.54
C LEU A 63 -2.27 -41.80 2.76
N LEU A 64 -2.72 -40.64 3.26
CA LEU A 64 -4.14 -40.29 3.33
C LEU A 64 -4.83 -40.31 1.95
N ARG A 65 -4.12 -39.98 0.86
CA ARG A 65 -4.64 -40.15 -0.52
C ARG A 65 -4.61 -41.61 -0.97
N TYR A 66 -3.53 -42.35 -0.72
CA TYR A 66 -3.35 -43.73 -1.17
C TYR A 66 -4.27 -44.72 -0.42
N SER A 67 -4.47 -44.54 0.88
CA SER A 67 -5.44 -45.30 1.67
C SER A 67 -6.89 -45.05 1.25
N ARG A 68 -7.16 -43.96 0.50
CA ARG A 68 -8.47 -43.63 -0.09
C ARG A 68 -8.61 -44.08 -1.54
N LEU A 69 -7.51 -44.43 -2.22
CA LEU A 69 -7.49 -44.94 -3.59
C LEU A 69 -7.48 -46.48 -3.67
N LEU A 70 -7.15 -47.17 -2.58
CA LEU A 70 -7.45 -48.59 -2.44
C LEU A 70 -8.96 -48.74 -2.27
N PRO A 71 -9.69 -49.34 -3.23
CA PRO A 71 -11.07 -49.68 -3.02
C PRO A 71 -11.06 -50.80 -1.97
N ARG A 72 -11.28 -50.46 -0.71
CA ARG A 72 -11.78 -51.45 0.23
C ARG A 72 -13.13 -51.83 -0.34
N ALA A 73 -13.19 -52.99 -1.00
CA ALA A 73 -14.40 -53.51 -1.62
C ALA A 73 -15.50 -53.58 -0.56
N SER A 74 -16.25 -52.48 -0.46
CA SER A 74 -17.49 -52.39 0.28
C SER A 74 -18.55 -52.63 -0.78
N SER A 75 -19.33 -53.68 -0.53
CA SER A 75 -20.42 -54.18 -1.35
C SER A 75 -21.11 -53.07 -2.15
N LEU A 76 -21.13 -53.25 -3.48
CA LEU A 76 -21.92 -52.47 -4.43
C LEU A 76 -23.33 -52.24 -3.90
N ARG A 77 -23.57 -51.05 -3.36
CA ARG A 77 -24.89 -50.46 -3.28
C ARG A 77 -24.81 -49.20 -4.12
N ILE A 78 -25.07 -49.37 -5.42
CA ILE A 78 -25.29 -48.25 -6.34
C ILE A 78 -26.51 -47.51 -5.77
N GLN A 79 -26.27 -46.46 -4.99
CA GLN A 79 -27.31 -45.47 -4.74
C GLN A 79 -27.41 -44.70 -6.04
N ALA A 80 -28.54 -44.87 -6.73
CA ALA A 80 -28.87 -44.07 -7.89
C ALA A 80 -28.72 -42.59 -7.53
N LEU A 81 -28.18 -41.80 -8.47
CA LEU A 81 -28.09 -40.35 -8.40
C LEU A 81 -29.52 -39.79 -8.42
N GLU A 82 -30.22 -39.83 -7.29
CA GLU A 82 -31.49 -39.14 -7.11
C GLU A 82 -31.20 -37.64 -7.24
N PRO A 83 -31.75 -36.94 -8.25
CA PRO A 83 -31.62 -35.50 -8.35
C PRO A 83 -32.26 -34.90 -7.11
N SER A 84 -31.44 -34.35 -6.21
CA SER A 84 -31.89 -33.63 -5.03
C SER A 84 -32.80 -32.50 -5.50
N SER A 85 -34.11 -32.60 -5.21
CA SER A 85 -35.08 -31.58 -5.61
C SER A 85 -34.91 -30.25 -4.87
N PHE A 86 -33.94 -30.12 -3.96
CA PHE A 86 -33.70 -28.93 -3.17
C PHE A 86 -32.21 -28.56 -3.14
N LEU A 87 -31.90 -27.29 -3.41
CA LEU A 87 -30.54 -26.76 -3.45
C LEU A 87 -30.40 -25.56 -2.52
N LEU A 88 -29.40 -25.57 -1.64
CA LEU A 88 -28.96 -24.36 -0.95
C LEU A 88 -28.16 -23.49 -1.90
N TYR A 89 -28.39 -22.18 -1.87
CA TYR A 89 -27.59 -21.22 -2.62
C TYR A 89 -27.41 -19.92 -1.83
N PHE A 90 -26.29 -19.24 -2.07
CA PHE A 90 -26.04 -17.91 -1.57
C PHE A 90 -26.77 -16.91 -2.46
N VAL A 91 -27.64 -16.08 -1.87
CA VAL A 91 -28.47 -15.10 -2.61
C VAL A 91 -27.60 -13.95 -3.12
N ASN A 92 -26.62 -13.54 -2.32
CA ASN A 92 -25.77 -12.39 -2.59
C ASN A 92 -24.34 -12.87 -2.86
N ASN A 93 -23.62 -12.16 -3.74
CA ASN A 93 -22.26 -12.51 -4.13
C ASN A 93 -21.22 -11.88 -3.20
N LEU A 94 -20.16 -12.63 -2.92
CA LEU A 94 -19.01 -12.14 -2.18
C LEU A 94 -18.10 -11.27 -3.04
N PRO A 95 -17.40 -10.29 -2.46
CA PRO A 95 -16.34 -9.58 -3.15
C PRO A 95 -15.17 -10.53 -3.47
N SER A 96 -14.47 -10.25 -4.57
CA SER A 96 -13.34 -11.08 -5.02
C SER A 96 -12.15 -11.09 -4.04
N THR A 97 -12.07 -10.09 -3.16
CA THR A 97 -11.05 -9.96 -2.12
C THR A 97 -11.69 -9.61 -0.79
N ILE A 98 -11.32 -10.35 0.26
CA ILE A 98 -11.74 -10.11 1.65
C ILE A 98 -10.48 -9.97 2.50
N PHE A 99 -10.55 -9.22 3.59
CA PHE A 99 -9.45 -9.08 4.54
C PHE A 99 -9.73 -9.87 5.83
N THR A 100 -8.68 -10.43 6.43
CA THR A 100 -8.81 -11.13 7.73
C THR A 100 -9.33 -10.18 8.82
N GLY A 101 -10.05 -10.71 9.81
CA GLY A 101 -10.61 -9.90 10.92
C GLY A 101 -11.58 -8.81 10.49
N SER A 102 -12.09 -8.87 9.25
CA SER A 102 -13.15 -8.00 8.74
C SER A 102 -14.40 -8.85 8.57
N LYS A 103 -15.56 -8.27 8.90
CA LYS A 103 -16.86 -8.92 8.72
C LYS A 103 -17.09 -9.25 7.25
N ILE A 104 -17.47 -10.50 6.99
CA ILE A 104 -17.78 -10.95 5.64
C ILE A 104 -19.16 -10.39 5.25
N THR A 105 -19.17 -9.57 4.20
CA THR A 105 -20.36 -8.97 3.61
C THR A 105 -20.36 -9.20 2.10
N ASP A 106 -21.48 -8.96 1.45
CA ASP A 106 -21.57 -8.99 0.01
C ASP A 106 -20.90 -7.76 -0.65
N VAL A 107 -20.96 -7.67 -1.98
CA VAL A 107 -20.40 -6.55 -2.75
C VAL A 107 -21.02 -5.19 -2.36
N GLU A 108 -22.27 -5.17 -1.88
CA GLU A 108 -23.02 -3.97 -1.46
C GLU A 108 -22.93 -3.72 0.06
N SER A 109 -21.98 -4.38 0.75
CA SER A 109 -21.78 -4.30 2.20
C SER A 109 -22.99 -4.75 3.03
N GLN A 110 -23.85 -5.59 2.46
CA GLN A 110 -24.98 -6.22 3.15
C GLN A 110 -24.60 -7.58 3.76
N PRO A 111 -25.31 -8.01 4.81
CA PRO A 111 -25.14 -9.36 5.35
C PRO A 111 -25.43 -10.43 4.30
N LEU A 112 -24.63 -11.50 4.29
CA LEU A 112 -24.86 -12.61 3.37
C LEU A 112 -26.19 -13.32 3.69
N ARG A 113 -26.87 -13.77 2.65
CA ARG A 113 -28.13 -14.49 2.76
C ARG A 113 -28.02 -15.84 2.08
N ILE A 114 -28.59 -16.85 2.71
CA ILE A 114 -28.73 -18.19 2.16
C ILE A 114 -30.21 -18.52 1.99
N ALA A 115 -30.54 -19.17 0.89
CA ALA A 115 -31.90 -19.62 0.61
C ALA A 115 -31.89 -21.05 0.06
N VAL A 116 -33.06 -21.69 0.08
CA VAL A 116 -33.27 -22.98 -0.56
C VAL A 116 -34.17 -22.81 -1.77
N GLU A 117 -33.69 -23.26 -2.92
CA GLU A 117 -34.49 -23.41 -4.12
C GLU A 117 -35.20 -24.78 -4.08
N ALA A 118 -36.50 -24.77 -4.33
CA ALA A 118 -37.31 -25.98 -4.45
C ALA A 118 -37.57 -26.27 -5.93
N GLY A 119 -37.35 -27.51 -6.36
CA GLY A 119 -37.79 -28.00 -7.66
C GLY A 119 -39.31 -27.83 -7.81
N ALA A 120 -39.75 -27.49 -9.01
CA ALA A 120 -41.00 -26.80 -9.33
C ALA A 120 -42.32 -27.39 -8.76
N ASP A 121 -42.36 -28.61 -8.21
CA ASP A 121 -43.61 -29.28 -7.84
C ASP A 121 -43.58 -30.02 -6.48
N ASN A 122 -43.02 -29.41 -5.40
CA ASN A 122 -42.99 -30.09 -4.11
C ASN A 122 -43.57 -29.28 -2.91
N PRO A 123 -44.84 -29.51 -2.52
CA PRO A 123 -45.47 -28.86 -1.36
C PRO A 123 -44.87 -29.31 -0.02
N ALA A 124 -44.04 -30.36 0.01
CA ALA A 124 -43.42 -30.86 1.24
C ALA A 124 -42.47 -29.87 1.93
N PHE A 125 -41.92 -28.88 1.21
CA PHE A 125 -40.98 -27.93 1.82
C PHE A 125 -41.66 -26.90 2.75
N GLN A 126 -42.99 -26.75 2.66
CA GLN A 126 -43.77 -25.97 3.63
C GLN A 126 -43.86 -26.63 5.03
N VAL A 127 -43.46 -27.91 5.14
CA VAL A 127 -43.66 -28.73 6.36
C VAL A 127 -42.43 -28.71 7.29
N TYR A 128 -41.32 -28.07 6.91
CA TYR A 128 -40.09 -28.09 7.70
C TYR A 128 -39.97 -26.88 8.64
N SER A 129 -40.11 -27.13 9.95
CA SER A 129 -40.25 -26.11 11.00
C SER A 129 -38.98 -25.31 11.32
N ALA A 130 -37.80 -25.80 10.95
CA ALA A 130 -36.50 -25.11 10.99
C ALA A 130 -35.41 -26.10 10.53
N MET A 131 -34.33 -25.62 9.91
CA MET A 131 -33.16 -26.46 9.62
C MET A 131 -31.88 -25.78 10.05
N LYS A 132 -30.95 -26.51 10.67
CA LYS A 132 -29.64 -25.97 11.02
C LYS A 132 -28.68 -26.10 9.85
N ILE A 133 -28.05 -24.99 9.50
CA ILE A 133 -27.03 -24.89 8.46
C ILE A 133 -25.71 -24.53 9.12
N GLU A 134 -24.65 -25.20 8.71
CA GLU A 134 -23.27 -24.88 9.06
C GLU A 134 -22.57 -24.27 7.84
N ILE A 135 -21.94 -23.12 8.07
CA ILE A 135 -21.07 -22.45 7.13
C ILE A 135 -19.65 -22.97 7.30
N VAL A 136 -19.07 -23.45 6.21
CA VAL A 136 -17.73 -24.05 6.16
C VAL A 136 -16.87 -23.34 5.12
N VAL A 137 -15.55 -23.50 5.22
CA VAL A 137 -14.58 -22.97 4.24
C VAL A 137 -14.11 -24.12 3.35
N LEU A 138 -14.16 -23.94 2.04
CA LEU A 138 -13.72 -24.91 1.04
C LEU A 138 -12.49 -24.40 0.29
N ASP A 139 -11.74 -25.33 -0.32
CA ASP A 139 -10.64 -24.99 -1.23
C ASP A 139 -11.19 -24.23 -2.45
N GLY A 140 -10.53 -23.13 -2.85
CA GLY A 140 -10.94 -22.32 -4.01
C GLY A 140 -11.02 -23.09 -5.33
N ASP A 141 -10.25 -24.17 -5.47
CA ASP A 141 -10.27 -25.04 -6.66
C ASP A 141 -11.39 -26.10 -6.59
N PHE A 142 -12.13 -26.21 -5.48
CA PHE A 142 -13.26 -27.13 -5.39
C PHE A 142 -14.37 -26.73 -6.38
N ALA A 143 -14.97 -27.74 -7.03
CA ALA A 143 -15.97 -27.57 -8.08
C ALA A 143 -15.51 -26.64 -9.23
N SER A 144 -14.20 -26.55 -9.51
CA SER A 144 -13.68 -25.80 -10.66
C SER A 144 -13.77 -26.63 -11.95
N GLY A 145 -14.93 -26.61 -12.61
CA GLY A 145 -15.15 -27.23 -13.94
C GLY A 145 -16.62 -27.53 -14.24
N ASP A 146 -16.89 -28.20 -15.36
CA ASP A 146 -18.25 -28.59 -15.82
C ASP A 146 -18.92 -29.67 -14.93
N LYS A 147 -18.21 -30.16 -13.91
CA LYS A 147 -18.77 -31.06 -12.90
C LYS A 147 -19.56 -30.24 -11.89
N GLN A 148 -20.77 -29.91 -12.29
CA GLN A 148 -21.72 -29.23 -11.46
C GLN A 148 -22.44 -30.17 -10.50
N ASP A 149 -21.90 -31.36 -10.19
CA ASP A 149 -22.45 -32.32 -9.22
C ASP A 149 -21.31 -32.93 -8.39
N TRP A 150 -21.49 -32.96 -7.07
CA TRP A 150 -20.56 -33.58 -6.11
C TRP A 150 -21.32 -34.39 -5.05
N THR A 151 -20.65 -35.38 -4.48
CA THR A 151 -21.19 -36.14 -3.35
C THR A 151 -20.95 -35.41 -2.02
N ALA A 152 -21.68 -35.79 -0.97
CA ALA A 152 -21.49 -35.21 0.36
C ALA A 152 -20.08 -35.52 0.90
N GLU A 153 -19.51 -36.69 0.55
CA GLU A 153 -18.14 -37.05 0.92
C GLU A 153 -17.11 -36.16 0.21
N GLU A 154 -17.31 -35.86 -1.08
CA GLU A 154 -16.43 -34.96 -1.84
C GLU A 154 -16.47 -33.54 -1.28
N PHE A 155 -17.66 -33.04 -0.93
CA PHE A 155 -17.81 -31.76 -0.25
C PHE A 155 -17.11 -31.75 1.11
N ASN A 156 -17.32 -32.78 1.93
CA ASN A 156 -16.71 -32.87 3.25
C ASN A 156 -15.17 -33.01 3.18
N ALA A 157 -14.65 -33.62 2.12
CA ALA A 157 -13.23 -33.76 1.88
C ALA A 157 -12.56 -32.45 1.42
N SER A 158 -13.32 -31.50 0.83
CA SER A 158 -12.79 -30.22 0.37
C SER A 158 -12.81 -29.11 1.43
N ILE A 159 -13.37 -29.39 2.61
CA ILE A 159 -13.37 -28.47 3.76
C ILE A 159 -11.93 -28.22 4.22
N VAL A 160 -11.54 -26.95 4.19
CA VAL A 160 -10.21 -26.48 4.62
C VAL A 160 -10.23 -26.20 6.11
N LYS A 161 -9.31 -26.85 6.82
CA LYS A 161 -9.05 -26.59 8.24
C LYS A 161 -7.93 -25.56 8.41
N GLU A 162 -7.88 -24.97 9.60
CA GLU A 162 -6.82 -24.07 10.01
C GLU A 162 -5.43 -24.72 9.98
N ARG A 163 -4.40 -23.87 9.97
CA ARG A 163 -3.02 -24.31 10.13
C ARG A 163 -2.79 -24.81 11.56
N SER A 164 -1.93 -25.82 11.72
CA SER A 164 -1.55 -26.35 13.03
C SER A 164 -1.11 -25.23 13.98
N GLY A 165 -1.76 -25.15 15.15
CA GLY A 165 -1.49 -24.16 16.19
C GLY A 165 -2.13 -22.78 15.98
N LYS A 166 -3.07 -22.63 15.03
CA LYS A 166 -3.84 -21.40 14.82
C LYS A 166 -5.27 -21.53 15.34
N ARG A 167 -5.97 -20.38 15.43
CA ARG A 167 -7.41 -20.32 15.70
C ARG A 167 -8.17 -20.93 14.52
N PRO A 168 -9.44 -21.35 14.72
CA PRO A 168 -10.30 -21.79 13.61
C PRO A 168 -10.30 -20.79 12.46
N LEU A 169 -10.26 -21.29 11.22
CA LEU A 169 -10.09 -20.47 10.02
C LEU A 169 -11.21 -19.43 9.85
N LEU A 170 -12.43 -19.81 10.25
CA LEU A 170 -13.61 -18.96 10.30
C LEU A 170 -14.01 -18.77 11.78
N HIS A 171 -14.35 -17.53 12.14
CA HIS A 171 -14.80 -17.16 13.49
C HIS A 171 -16.13 -16.42 13.40
N GLY A 172 -17.04 -16.65 14.35
CA GLY A 172 -18.33 -15.96 14.42
C GLY A 172 -19.52 -16.92 14.51
N GLU A 173 -20.65 -16.54 13.92
CA GLU A 173 -21.88 -17.34 13.89
C GLU A 173 -21.89 -18.27 12.67
N MET A 174 -21.14 -19.37 12.73
CA MET A 174 -21.07 -20.35 11.63
C MET A 174 -22.30 -21.28 11.56
N ASN A 175 -23.10 -21.36 12.62
CA ASN A 175 -24.29 -22.21 12.68
C ASN A 175 -25.53 -21.34 12.69
N ILE A 176 -26.33 -21.41 11.63
CA ILE A 176 -27.54 -20.60 11.46
C ILE A 176 -28.77 -21.49 11.33
N THR A 177 -29.93 -20.94 11.64
CA THR A 177 -31.21 -21.66 11.51
C THR A 177 -31.99 -21.10 10.32
N LEU A 178 -32.23 -21.93 9.31
CA LEU A 178 -33.10 -21.64 8.19
C LEU A 178 -34.57 -21.67 8.67
N ARG A 179 -35.25 -20.53 8.55
CA ARG A 179 -36.70 -20.38 8.78
C ARG A 179 -37.34 -19.89 7.49
N ASP A 180 -38.52 -20.38 7.14
CA ASP A 180 -39.27 -19.88 5.98
C ASP A 180 -38.45 -19.83 4.67
N ARG A 181 -37.61 -20.86 4.45
CA ARG A 181 -36.72 -21.06 3.28
C ARG A 181 -35.52 -20.12 3.12
N ALA A 182 -35.31 -19.16 4.01
CA ALA A 182 -34.15 -18.25 3.94
C ALA A 182 -33.54 -17.98 5.32
N ALA A 183 -32.26 -17.65 5.35
CA ALA A 183 -31.58 -17.19 6.55
C ALA A 183 -30.55 -16.12 6.20
N THR A 184 -30.33 -15.22 7.15
CA THR A 184 -29.25 -14.25 7.10
C THR A 184 -28.08 -14.81 7.90
N ILE A 185 -26.89 -14.78 7.32
CA ILE A 185 -25.67 -15.19 7.99
C ILE A 185 -25.25 -14.04 8.91
N GLY A 186 -24.98 -14.36 10.17
CA GLY A 186 -24.50 -13.40 11.17
C GLY A 186 -23.07 -12.95 10.89
N ASP A 187 -22.47 -12.30 11.89
CA ASP A 187 -21.08 -11.84 11.78
C ASP A 187 -20.13 -13.05 11.72
N ILE A 188 -19.46 -13.21 10.58
CA ILE A 188 -18.39 -14.18 10.38
C ILE A 188 -17.14 -13.49 9.82
N GLU A 189 -15.96 -13.97 10.22
CA GLU A 189 -14.66 -13.37 9.91
C GLU A 189 -13.60 -14.44 9.64
N PHE A 190 -12.71 -14.16 8.70
CA PHE A 190 -11.52 -15.00 8.46
C PHE A 190 -10.39 -14.66 9.42
N THR A 191 -9.80 -15.68 10.05
CA THR A 191 -8.68 -15.49 10.98
C THR A 191 -7.30 -15.63 10.32
N ASP A 192 -7.25 -16.25 9.13
CA ASP A 192 -6.03 -16.46 8.35
C ASP A 192 -6.27 -16.13 6.87
N ASN A 193 -5.20 -15.79 6.15
CA ASN A 193 -5.27 -15.42 4.74
C ASN A 193 -5.27 -16.66 3.83
N SER A 194 -5.66 -16.51 2.56
CA SER A 194 -5.69 -17.64 1.62
C SER A 194 -4.32 -17.92 0.99
N SER A 195 -3.26 -17.18 1.33
CA SER A 195 -1.98 -17.31 0.64
C SER A 195 -1.25 -18.62 0.96
N TRP A 196 -1.53 -19.29 2.06
CA TRP A 196 -0.80 -20.51 2.45
C TRP A 196 -1.32 -21.80 1.79
N ILE A 197 -2.51 -21.77 1.19
CA ILE A 197 -3.08 -22.90 0.45
C ILE A 197 -2.68 -22.87 -1.03
N ARG A 198 -2.76 -24.04 -1.69
CA ARG A 198 -2.31 -24.19 -3.09
C ARG A 198 -3.09 -23.31 -4.07
N SER A 199 -4.42 -23.25 -3.95
CA SER A 199 -5.29 -22.47 -4.85
C SER A 199 -5.24 -20.96 -4.60
N ARG A 200 -4.61 -20.53 -3.49
CA ARG A 200 -4.54 -19.13 -3.05
C ARG A 200 -5.91 -18.46 -2.86
N LYS A 201 -7.00 -19.23 -2.87
CA LYS A 201 -8.39 -18.77 -2.83
C LYS A 201 -9.22 -19.69 -1.93
N PHE A 202 -10.23 -19.14 -1.30
CA PHE A 202 -11.24 -19.91 -0.57
C PHE A 202 -12.60 -19.82 -1.28
N ARG A 203 -13.50 -20.75 -0.96
CA ARG A 203 -14.94 -20.64 -1.20
C ARG A 203 -15.66 -20.78 0.14
N LEU A 204 -16.82 -20.15 0.31
CA LEU A 204 -17.73 -20.50 1.39
C LEU A 204 -18.63 -21.64 0.92
N GLY A 205 -18.78 -22.63 1.78
CA GLY A 205 -19.72 -23.72 1.63
C GLY A 205 -20.81 -23.63 2.70
N ALA A 206 -22.02 -24.10 2.41
CA ALA A 206 -23.06 -24.24 3.41
C ALA A 206 -23.72 -25.62 3.30
N ARG A 207 -23.80 -26.32 4.43
CA ARG A 207 -24.38 -27.67 4.53
C ARG A 207 -25.35 -27.78 5.71
N ILE A 208 -26.23 -28.76 5.67
CA ILE A 208 -27.18 -29.02 6.78
C ILE A 208 -26.50 -29.90 7.83
N VAL A 209 -26.70 -29.56 9.12
CA VAL A 209 -26.08 -30.27 10.26
C VAL A 209 -26.92 -31.47 10.71
N ASP A 210 -28.24 -31.33 10.70
CA ASP A 210 -29.18 -32.31 11.27
C ASP A 210 -29.53 -33.43 10.27
N TRP A 211 -28.54 -34.26 9.91
CA TRP A 211 -28.77 -35.53 9.21
C TRP A 211 -28.70 -36.69 10.21
N SER A 212 -29.72 -36.87 11.05
CA SER A 212 -29.84 -38.07 11.88
C SER A 212 -30.28 -39.26 11.02
N ASP A 213 -29.54 -40.37 11.11
CA ASP A 213 -29.69 -41.63 10.35
C ASP A 213 -31.05 -42.36 10.55
N SER A 214 -31.98 -41.75 11.30
CA SER A 214 -33.35 -42.22 11.52
C SER A 214 -34.36 -41.75 10.47
N ASP A 215 -34.01 -40.82 9.59
CA ASP A 215 -34.95 -40.17 8.65
C ASP A 215 -34.59 -40.46 7.18
N LYS A 216 -34.53 -41.75 6.82
CA LYS A 216 -34.16 -42.24 5.48
C LYS A 216 -35.15 -41.88 4.36
N ASN A 217 -36.21 -41.14 4.67
CA ASN A 217 -37.25 -40.76 3.73
C ASN A 217 -37.24 -39.25 3.40
N ARG A 218 -36.24 -38.49 3.90
CA ARG A 218 -36.13 -37.05 3.65
C ARG A 218 -35.28 -36.77 2.40
N PRO A 219 -35.75 -35.94 1.45
CA PRO A 219 -34.98 -35.61 0.25
C PRO A 219 -33.65 -34.93 0.63
N ARG A 220 -32.54 -35.38 0.04
CA ARG A 220 -31.22 -34.75 0.20
C ARG A 220 -31.33 -33.30 -0.28
N ILE A 221 -30.94 -32.36 0.57
CA ILE A 221 -30.78 -30.95 0.19
C ILE A 221 -29.31 -30.74 -0.15
N ARG A 222 -29.06 -30.22 -1.34
CA ARG A 222 -27.71 -30.03 -1.86
C ARG A 222 -27.02 -28.82 -1.21
N GLU A 223 -25.72 -28.95 -0.97
CA GLU A 223 -24.88 -27.93 -0.33
C GLU A 223 -24.68 -26.70 -1.24
N ALA A 224 -24.60 -25.50 -0.65
CA ALA A 224 -24.27 -24.29 -1.39
C ALA A 224 -22.76 -24.10 -1.48
N ILE A 225 -22.29 -23.51 -2.57
CA ILE A 225 -20.93 -22.99 -2.70
C ILE A 225 -20.95 -21.57 -3.26
N THR A 226 -20.00 -20.74 -2.85
CA THR A 226 -19.77 -19.42 -3.47
C THR A 226 -18.75 -19.51 -4.59
N GLU A 227 -18.65 -18.44 -5.37
CA GLU A 227 -17.48 -18.17 -6.20
C GLU A 227 -16.19 -18.07 -5.37
N PRO A 228 -15.02 -18.36 -5.96
CA PRO A 228 -13.76 -18.36 -5.24
C PRO A 228 -13.22 -16.94 -5.07
N PHE A 229 -12.79 -16.60 -3.86
CA PHE A 229 -12.27 -15.29 -3.49
C PHE A 229 -10.92 -15.38 -2.77
N VAL A 230 -10.16 -14.29 -2.78
CA VAL A 230 -8.86 -14.19 -2.11
C VAL A 230 -9.04 -13.58 -0.74
N VAL A 231 -8.50 -14.21 0.30
CA VAL A 231 -8.43 -13.61 1.64
C VAL A 231 -7.03 -13.06 1.85
N LYS A 232 -6.92 -11.74 2.03
CA LYS A 232 -5.66 -11.05 2.31
C LYS A 232 -5.54 -10.74 3.80
N ASP A 233 -4.30 -10.64 4.27
CA ASP A 233 -4.03 -10.14 5.62
C ASP A 233 -4.48 -8.68 5.73
N HIS A 234 -5.26 -8.35 6.76
CA HIS A 234 -5.72 -6.99 7.06
C HIS A 234 -4.57 -5.97 7.15
N ARG A 235 -3.37 -6.42 7.54
CA ARG A 235 -2.16 -5.58 7.54
C ARG A 235 -1.88 -4.97 6.17
N GLY A 236 -2.21 -5.69 5.09
CA GLY A 236 -2.03 -5.23 3.72
C GLY A 236 -2.90 -4.04 3.35
N GLU A 237 -4.13 -3.96 3.88
CA GLU A 237 -5.03 -2.84 3.62
C GLU A 237 -4.62 -1.61 4.42
N LEU A 238 -4.35 -1.79 5.72
CA LEU A 238 -3.90 -0.69 6.59
C LEU A 238 -2.62 -0.04 6.06
N TYR A 239 -1.69 -0.82 5.50
CA TYR A 239 -0.39 -0.34 5.01
C TYR A 239 -0.33 -0.10 3.50
N LYS A 240 -1.48 -0.08 2.83
CA LYS A 240 -1.58 0.15 1.39
C LYS A 240 -0.96 1.48 0.98
N LYS A 241 -0.22 1.46 -0.12
CA LYS A 241 0.33 2.67 -0.75
C LYS A 241 -0.78 3.34 -1.56
N HIS A 242 -0.89 4.66 -1.46
CA HIS A 242 -1.88 5.41 -2.21
C HIS A 242 -1.31 5.76 -3.59
N TYR A 243 -2.10 5.56 -4.65
CA TYR A 243 -1.72 5.90 -6.02
C TYR A 243 -2.89 6.68 -6.69
N PRO A 244 -2.73 7.99 -6.96
CA PRO A 244 -1.63 8.85 -6.52
C PRO A 244 -1.66 9.10 -5.00
N PRO A 245 -0.53 9.46 -4.38
CA PRO A 245 -0.51 9.90 -2.99
C PRO A 245 -1.08 11.32 -2.87
N MET A 246 -1.64 11.65 -1.71
CA MET A 246 -2.17 12.98 -1.39
C MET A 246 -1.19 13.79 -0.55
N LEU A 247 -1.26 15.13 -0.58
CA LEU A 247 -0.36 16.01 0.16
C LEU A 247 -0.33 15.75 1.67
N HIS A 248 -1.51 15.48 2.25
CA HIS A 248 -1.69 15.20 3.68
C HIS A 248 -1.43 13.73 4.05
N ASP A 249 -1.13 12.85 3.08
CA ASP A 249 -0.79 11.48 3.40
C ASP A 249 0.48 11.44 4.25
N GLU A 250 0.54 10.48 5.17
CA GLU A 250 1.77 10.21 5.90
C GLU A 250 2.86 9.73 4.92
N VAL A 251 4.11 10.13 5.17
CA VAL A 251 5.24 9.87 4.25
C VAL A 251 5.51 8.38 4.01
N TRP A 252 5.11 7.52 4.97
CA TRP A 252 5.18 6.08 4.79
C TRP A 252 4.16 5.53 3.79
N ARG A 253 3.20 6.31 3.28
CA ARG A 253 2.35 5.94 2.13
C ARG A 253 3.12 5.95 0.81
N LEU A 254 4.31 6.56 0.76
CA LEU A 254 5.18 6.52 -0.40
C LEU A 254 5.80 5.14 -0.62
N GLU A 255 6.24 4.89 -1.84
CA GLU A 255 6.92 3.64 -2.19
C GLU A 255 8.24 3.53 -1.43
N LYS A 256 8.65 2.30 -1.11
CA LYS A 256 9.94 1.98 -0.46
C LYS A 256 10.14 2.56 0.95
N ILE A 257 9.16 3.26 1.52
CA ILE A 257 9.14 3.70 2.91
C ILE A 257 8.08 2.89 3.66
N GLY A 258 8.46 2.06 4.63
CA GLY A 258 7.49 1.28 5.44
C GLY A 258 7.03 2.06 6.68
N LYS A 259 5.77 1.87 7.12
CA LYS A 259 5.28 2.38 8.41
C LYS A 259 6.15 1.82 9.54
N GLU A 260 6.53 2.68 10.49
CA GLU A 260 7.50 2.36 11.56
C GLU A 260 8.87 1.81 11.09
N GLY A 261 9.16 1.91 9.78
CA GLY A 261 10.43 1.47 9.21
C GLY A 261 11.56 2.46 9.49
N VAL A 262 12.79 2.06 9.17
CA VAL A 262 14.00 2.87 9.39
C VAL A 262 13.91 4.24 8.71
N PHE A 263 13.45 4.29 7.45
CA PHE A 263 13.31 5.57 6.73
C PHE A 263 12.18 6.43 7.29
N HIS A 264 11.05 5.82 7.69
CA HIS A 264 9.95 6.57 8.31
C HIS A 264 10.43 7.24 9.60
N LYS A 265 11.07 6.49 10.51
CA LYS A 265 11.63 7.03 11.75
C LYS A 265 12.65 8.14 11.50
N LYS A 266 13.55 7.95 10.54
CA LYS A 266 14.53 8.99 10.16
C LYS A 266 13.84 10.27 9.67
N LEU A 267 12.86 10.17 8.78
CA LEU A 267 12.11 11.33 8.28
C LEU A 267 11.34 12.03 9.40
N SER A 268 10.65 11.26 10.26
CA SER A 268 9.91 11.78 11.40
C SER A 268 10.80 12.51 12.41
N ASN A 269 12.05 12.06 12.62
CA ASN A 269 13.03 12.76 13.47
C ASN A 269 13.41 14.15 12.94
N TYR A 270 13.30 14.37 11.62
CA TYR A 270 13.48 15.68 10.98
C TYR A 270 12.15 16.40 10.74
N ASN A 271 11.08 15.97 11.41
CA ASN A 271 9.72 16.50 11.28
C ASN A 271 9.16 16.44 9.84
N ILE A 272 9.54 15.44 9.06
CA ILE A 272 8.98 15.14 7.74
C ILE A 272 8.00 13.99 7.91
N LYS A 273 6.75 14.32 8.20
CA LYS A 273 5.68 13.36 8.49
C LYS A 273 4.75 13.17 7.31
N THR A 274 4.59 14.18 6.46
CA THR A 274 3.65 14.18 5.34
C THR A 274 4.34 14.11 3.97
N VAL A 275 3.60 13.70 2.94
CA VAL A 275 4.05 13.76 1.54
C VAL A 275 4.34 15.20 1.12
N GLN A 276 3.55 16.17 1.57
CA GLN A 276 3.80 17.59 1.32
C GLN A 276 5.17 18.04 1.85
N GLU A 277 5.49 17.75 3.12
CA GLU A 277 6.80 18.11 3.70
C GLU A 277 7.97 17.42 2.98
N PHE A 278 7.78 16.16 2.58
CA PHE A 278 8.77 15.43 1.79
C PHE A 278 9.03 16.12 0.44
N LEU A 279 7.97 16.50 -0.28
CA LEU A 279 8.07 17.19 -1.56
C LEU A 279 8.65 18.61 -1.41
N LYS A 280 8.26 19.37 -0.39
CA LYS A 280 8.85 20.70 -0.09
C LYS A 280 10.37 20.60 0.08
N LEU A 281 10.83 19.69 0.93
CA LEU A 281 12.28 19.54 1.14
C LEU A 281 12.97 19.01 -0.11
N PHE A 282 12.32 18.14 -0.89
CA PHE A 282 12.85 17.67 -2.16
C PHE A 282 13.03 18.82 -3.18
N THR A 283 12.09 19.77 -3.26
CA THR A 283 12.18 20.94 -4.14
C THR A 283 13.29 21.90 -3.70
N ILE A 284 13.41 22.15 -2.41
CA ILE A 284 14.34 23.16 -1.86
C ILE A 284 15.78 22.64 -1.70
N ASP A 285 15.94 21.44 -1.14
CA ASP A 285 17.24 20.83 -0.89
C ASP A 285 17.17 19.29 -1.02
N PRO A 286 17.20 18.77 -2.26
CA PRO A 286 17.15 17.33 -2.49
C PRO A 286 18.38 16.61 -1.89
N GLN A 287 19.51 17.30 -1.74
CA GLN A 287 20.73 16.72 -1.17
C GLN A 287 20.62 16.55 0.34
N LYS A 288 19.97 17.48 1.06
CA LYS A 288 19.67 17.33 2.49
C LYS A 288 18.69 16.19 2.72
N LEU A 289 17.62 16.09 1.91
CA LEU A 289 16.69 14.96 2.00
C LEU A 289 17.40 13.61 1.74
N ARG A 290 18.29 13.56 0.74
CA ARG A 290 19.12 12.38 0.46
C ARG A 290 20.03 12.02 1.64
N ARG A 291 20.66 13.02 2.28
CA ARG A 291 21.51 12.84 3.47
C ARG A 291 20.72 12.31 4.67
N ILE A 292 19.50 12.79 4.91
CA ILE A 292 18.62 12.31 5.98
C ILE A 292 18.31 10.81 5.83
N LEU A 293 17.93 10.38 4.63
CA LEU A 293 17.64 8.96 4.36
C LEU A 293 18.91 8.11 4.42
N GLY A 294 20.03 8.68 3.98
CA GLY A 294 21.37 8.12 4.07
C GLY A 294 21.61 6.95 3.11
N VAL A 295 22.78 6.31 3.27
CA VAL A 295 23.27 5.23 2.39
C VAL A 295 22.37 3.99 2.34
N GLY A 296 21.53 3.78 3.36
CA GLY A 296 20.61 2.65 3.41
C GLY A 296 19.56 2.67 2.28
N MET A 297 19.26 3.85 1.72
CA MET A 297 18.34 3.97 0.60
C MET A 297 19.09 3.91 -0.72
N SER A 298 19.05 2.75 -1.38
CA SER A 298 19.66 2.58 -2.71
C SER A 298 19.13 3.60 -3.72
N GLU A 299 19.91 3.89 -4.77
CA GLU A 299 19.52 4.82 -5.82
C GLU A 299 18.23 4.40 -6.54
N ARG A 300 18.01 3.08 -6.69
CA ARG A 300 16.76 2.54 -7.25
C ARG A 300 15.56 2.84 -6.34
N MET A 301 15.72 2.69 -5.02
CA MET A 301 14.64 2.98 -4.07
C MET A 301 14.32 4.46 -4.01
N TRP A 302 15.36 5.31 -4.00
CA TRP A 302 15.22 6.76 -4.04
C TRP A 302 14.43 7.21 -5.27
N LYS A 303 14.85 6.78 -6.46
CA LYS A 303 14.15 7.12 -7.72
C LYS A 303 12.69 6.67 -7.70
N ALA A 304 12.40 5.46 -7.22
CA ALA A 304 11.02 4.96 -7.11
C ALA A 304 10.18 5.83 -6.14
N THR A 305 10.75 6.18 -4.99
CA THR A 305 10.06 7.01 -3.97
C THR A 305 9.76 8.40 -4.49
N VAL A 306 10.75 9.07 -5.11
CA VAL A 306 10.59 10.42 -5.67
C VAL A 306 9.62 10.39 -6.85
N LYS A 307 9.73 9.39 -7.75
CA LYS A 307 8.80 9.22 -8.86
C LYS A 307 7.37 9.10 -8.35
N HIS A 308 7.15 8.28 -7.33
CA HIS A 308 5.83 8.10 -6.73
C HIS A 308 5.33 9.37 -6.03
N ALA A 309 6.18 10.06 -5.25
CA ALA A 309 5.79 11.31 -4.61
C ALA A 309 5.40 12.38 -5.63
N LYS A 310 6.07 12.44 -6.78
CA LYS A 310 5.77 13.39 -7.86
C LYS A 310 4.47 13.11 -8.62
N THR A 311 3.84 11.95 -8.44
CA THR A 311 2.48 11.73 -8.98
C THR A 311 1.41 12.36 -8.10
N CYS A 312 1.77 12.99 -6.97
CA CYS A 312 0.85 13.68 -6.09
C CYS A 312 0.19 14.86 -6.80
N GLU A 313 -1.14 14.95 -6.70
CA GLU A 313 -1.90 16.08 -7.20
C GLU A 313 -1.84 17.24 -6.20
N LEU A 314 -1.31 18.38 -6.64
CA LEU A 314 -1.03 19.52 -5.77
C LEU A 314 -2.27 20.41 -5.53
N GLY A 315 -3.30 20.28 -6.35
CA GLY A 315 -4.47 21.15 -6.35
C GLY A 315 -4.15 22.58 -6.83
N ASN A 316 -5.05 23.51 -6.53
CA ASN A 316 -4.99 24.91 -7.01
C ASN A 316 -4.52 25.91 -5.95
N LYS A 317 -4.05 25.42 -4.80
CA LYS A 317 -3.59 26.27 -3.70
C LYS A 317 -2.23 26.87 -4.05
N VAL A 318 -2.10 28.17 -3.86
CA VAL A 318 -0.83 28.88 -4.01
C VAL A 318 -0.51 29.69 -2.77
N TYR A 319 0.77 29.99 -2.59
CA TYR A 319 1.32 30.72 -1.46
C TYR A 319 2.08 31.93 -1.96
N MET A 320 1.91 33.07 -1.32
CA MET A 320 2.59 34.32 -1.67
C MET A 320 3.71 34.62 -0.67
N PHE A 321 4.92 34.78 -1.17
CA PHE A 321 6.09 35.24 -0.40
C PHE A 321 6.49 36.64 -0.87
N ARG A 322 6.70 37.55 0.09
CA ARG A 322 7.09 38.94 -0.15
C ARG A 322 8.48 39.21 0.42
N ALA A 323 9.34 39.81 -0.39
CA ALA A 323 10.64 40.33 -0.02
C ALA A 323 10.85 41.70 -0.70
N PRO A 324 11.88 42.49 -0.32
CA PRO A 324 12.13 43.79 -0.97
C PRO A 324 12.26 43.64 -2.49
N ASN A 325 11.41 44.35 -3.24
CA ASN A 325 11.29 44.30 -4.71
C ASN A 325 10.93 42.94 -5.32
N VAL A 326 10.53 41.95 -4.50
CA VAL A 326 10.26 40.58 -4.96
C VAL A 326 8.95 40.05 -4.40
N LEU A 327 8.11 39.53 -5.29
CA LEU A 327 6.92 38.76 -4.94
C LEU A 327 6.99 37.39 -5.62
N LEU A 328 6.94 36.31 -4.85
CA LEU A 328 6.88 34.94 -5.38
C LEU A 328 5.51 34.32 -5.15
N ILE A 329 5.01 33.63 -6.17
CA ILE A 329 3.86 32.75 -6.08
C ILE A 329 4.37 31.31 -6.14
N LEU A 330 4.14 30.55 -5.09
CA LEU A 330 4.62 29.19 -4.89
C LEU A 330 3.45 28.21 -4.85
N ASN A 331 3.64 26.99 -5.33
CA ASN A 331 2.69 25.89 -5.11
C ASN A 331 2.89 25.26 -3.71
N PRO A 332 2.07 24.28 -3.29
CA PRO A 332 2.16 23.68 -1.95
C PRO A 332 3.45 22.93 -1.64
N ILE A 333 4.32 22.70 -2.64
CA ILE A 333 5.61 22.02 -2.51
C ILE A 333 6.81 22.98 -2.70
N CYS A 334 6.58 24.29 -2.55
CA CYS A 334 7.58 25.36 -2.67
C CYS A 334 8.20 25.51 -4.06
N GLU A 335 7.53 25.04 -5.11
CA GLU A 335 7.96 25.30 -6.48
C GLU A 335 7.40 26.65 -6.93
N VAL A 336 8.24 27.45 -7.59
CA VAL A 336 7.87 28.78 -8.08
C VAL A 336 6.98 28.63 -9.31
N VAL A 337 5.76 29.14 -9.20
CA VAL A 337 4.77 29.19 -10.30
C VAL A 337 4.91 30.50 -11.06
N ARG A 338 5.10 31.61 -10.34
CA ARG A 338 5.40 32.94 -10.90
C ARG A 338 6.29 33.73 -9.96
N ALA A 339 7.03 34.68 -10.52
CA ALA A 339 7.82 35.65 -9.77
C ALA A 339 7.57 37.05 -10.32
N MET A 340 7.62 38.06 -9.46
CA MET A 340 7.68 39.47 -9.83
C MET A 340 8.93 40.07 -9.18
N ILE A 341 9.85 40.59 -9.98
CA ILE A 341 11.13 41.16 -9.54
C ILE A 341 11.29 42.50 -10.23
N ASP A 342 11.52 43.57 -9.46
CA ASP A 342 11.69 44.94 -10.00
C ASP A 342 10.59 45.32 -11.01
N ASP A 343 9.33 45.05 -10.64
CA ASP A 343 8.11 45.23 -11.44
C ASP A 343 7.99 44.42 -12.74
N GLN A 344 8.94 43.51 -13.02
CA GLN A 344 8.85 42.55 -14.12
C GLN A 344 8.22 41.24 -13.65
N ILE A 345 7.28 40.70 -14.42
CA ILE A 345 6.60 39.44 -14.11
C ILE A 345 7.21 38.33 -14.94
N TYR A 346 7.57 37.25 -14.28
CA TYR A 346 8.08 36.02 -14.85
C TYR A 346 7.06 34.91 -14.60
N SER A 347 6.45 34.44 -15.68
CA SER A 347 5.56 33.27 -15.69
C SER A 347 6.36 31.98 -15.93
N SER A 348 5.70 30.82 -15.88
CA SER A 348 6.33 29.50 -16.12
C SER A 348 7.36 29.46 -17.28
N PRO A 349 7.09 30.01 -18.48
CA PRO A 349 8.06 30.02 -19.58
C PRO A 349 9.28 30.93 -19.35
N ASP A 350 9.15 31.98 -18.53
CA ASP A 350 10.18 33.00 -18.31
C ASP A 350 11.00 32.77 -17.04
N LEU A 351 10.52 31.95 -16.11
CA LEU A 351 11.25 31.56 -14.89
C LEU A 351 12.66 31.03 -15.15
N PRO A 352 12.93 30.24 -16.22
CA PRO A 352 14.28 29.79 -16.55
C PRO A 352 15.27 30.92 -16.89
N ASN A 353 14.79 32.12 -17.23
CA ASN A 353 15.62 33.29 -17.53
C ASN A 353 16.22 33.92 -16.27
N ILE A 354 15.64 33.64 -15.10
CA ILE A 354 16.16 34.11 -13.82
C ILE A 354 17.31 33.19 -13.37
N PRO A 355 18.44 33.72 -12.86
CA PRO A 355 19.51 32.90 -12.33
C PRO A 355 18.99 31.90 -11.28
N ARG A 356 19.22 30.60 -11.52
CA ARG A 356 18.68 29.52 -10.66
C ARG A 356 19.09 29.64 -9.20
N GLU A 357 20.31 30.10 -8.93
CA GLU A 357 20.79 30.31 -7.56
C GLU A 357 20.00 31.39 -6.83
N TYR A 358 19.64 32.46 -7.54
CA TYR A 358 18.85 33.55 -6.99
C TYR A 358 17.43 33.09 -6.65
N LEU A 359 16.75 32.40 -7.58
CA LEU A 359 15.45 31.79 -7.33
C LEU A 359 15.50 30.78 -6.17
N ASN A 360 16.50 29.92 -6.13
CA ASN A 360 16.66 28.93 -5.07
C ASN A 360 16.84 29.59 -3.70
N ASN A 361 17.57 30.71 -3.62
CA ASN A 361 17.74 31.47 -2.38
C ASN A 361 16.42 32.10 -1.92
N LEU A 362 15.63 32.65 -2.84
CA LEU A 362 14.30 33.18 -2.51
C LEU A 362 13.33 32.07 -2.07
N SER A 363 13.30 30.93 -2.77
CA SER A 363 12.48 29.78 -2.39
C SER A 363 12.89 29.22 -1.02
N ARG A 364 14.18 29.24 -0.67
CA ARG A 364 14.66 28.89 0.68
C ARG A 364 14.13 29.87 1.73
N GLN A 365 14.22 31.18 1.49
CA GLN A 365 13.67 32.18 2.41
C GLN A 365 12.15 32.01 2.58
N ALA A 366 11.42 31.71 1.51
CA ALA A 366 10.00 31.41 1.57
C ALA A 366 9.70 30.13 2.35
N PHE A 367 10.53 29.09 2.19
CA PHE A 367 10.42 27.85 2.95
C PHE A 367 10.69 28.05 4.45
N ASP A 368 11.72 28.84 4.80
CA ASP A 368 12.04 29.14 6.19
C ASP A 368 10.95 30.00 6.87
N ASN A 369 10.27 30.86 6.09
CA ASN A 369 9.15 31.69 6.54
C ASN A 369 7.76 31.09 6.18
N TRP A 370 7.68 29.77 5.98
CA TRP A 370 6.46 29.13 5.44
C TRP A 370 5.19 29.42 6.26
N HIS A 371 5.32 29.52 7.59
CA HIS A 371 4.20 29.80 8.49
C HIS A 371 3.60 31.20 8.34
N SER A 372 4.35 32.13 7.74
CA SER A 372 3.96 33.52 7.56
C SER A 372 3.45 33.82 6.14
N LEU A 373 3.39 32.80 5.27
CA LEU A 373 2.92 32.95 3.90
C LEU A 373 1.40 33.08 3.85
N GLN A 374 0.93 33.98 3.00
CA GLN A 374 -0.49 34.15 2.71
C GLN A 374 -0.93 33.10 1.68
N ASP A 375 -1.97 32.34 1.99
CA ASP A 375 -2.54 31.35 1.08
C ASP A 375 -3.72 31.92 0.28
N PHE A 376 -3.80 31.52 -0.99
CA PHE A 376 -4.91 31.87 -1.87
C PHE A 376 -5.28 30.66 -2.73
N GLU A 377 -6.58 30.49 -2.98
CA GLU A 377 -7.05 29.51 -3.95
C GLU A 377 -7.07 30.17 -5.33
N GLY A 378 -6.01 29.92 -6.08
CA GLY A 378 -5.76 30.57 -7.35
C GLY A 378 -6.52 29.90 -8.48
N ASN A 379 -7.51 30.58 -9.06
CA ASN A 379 -8.09 30.21 -10.35
C ASN A 379 -7.11 30.56 -11.49
N PHE A 380 -5.90 30.00 -11.45
CA PHE A 380 -4.91 30.12 -12.52
C PHE A 380 -5.12 28.99 -13.54
N ARG A 381 -6.30 28.92 -14.16
CA ARG A 381 -6.47 28.04 -15.31
C ARG A 381 -5.63 28.61 -16.46
N GLU A 382 -4.68 27.81 -16.96
CA GLU A 382 -4.22 28.00 -18.34
C GLU A 382 -5.46 27.92 -19.25
N PRO A 383 -5.65 28.86 -20.19
CA PRO A 383 -6.79 28.80 -21.09
C PRO A 383 -6.74 27.47 -21.85
N PRO A 384 -7.87 26.77 -22.04
CA PRO A 384 -7.91 25.63 -22.95
C PRO A 384 -7.46 26.12 -24.33
N LEU A 385 -6.61 25.33 -24.99
CA LEU A 385 -6.06 25.56 -26.32
C LEU A 385 -7.19 25.91 -27.32
N ILE A 386 -7.47 27.20 -27.48
CA ILE A 386 -8.33 27.75 -28.52
C ILE A 386 -7.56 28.94 -29.09
N THR A 387 -7.01 28.71 -30.29
CA THR A 387 -6.65 29.66 -31.34
C THR A 387 -6.03 31.00 -30.90
N GLN A 388 -4.73 31.13 -31.24
CA GLN A 388 -3.94 32.37 -31.37
C GLN A 388 -4.69 33.68 -31.06
N GLY A 389 -4.38 34.34 -29.93
CA GLY A 389 -4.72 35.76 -29.78
C GLY A 389 -4.79 36.39 -28.39
N ASN A 390 -4.68 35.68 -27.25
CA ASN A 390 -5.08 36.28 -25.94
C ASN A 390 -4.21 35.93 -24.71
N GLU A 391 -2.91 35.69 -24.85
CA GLU A 391 -2.02 35.55 -23.68
C GLU A 391 -1.86 36.89 -22.92
N GLU A 392 -1.80 38.02 -23.64
CA GLU A 392 -1.62 39.36 -23.04
C GLU A 392 -2.81 39.83 -22.19
N ALA A 393 -4.04 39.39 -22.53
CA ALA A 393 -5.26 39.77 -21.81
C ALA A 393 -5.38 39.06 -20.45
N SER A 394 -4.96 37.79 -20.37
CA SER A 394 -4.90 37.01 -19.13
C SER A 394 -3.86 37.58 -18.17
N ASP A 395 -2.66 37.87 -18.68
CA ASP A 395 -1.60 38.48 -17.89
C ASP A 395 -1.93 39.93 -17.47
N HIS A 396 -2.74 40.67 -18.23
CA HIS A 396 -3.25 41.98 -17.82
C HIS A 396 -4.27 41.90 -16.67
N ILE A 397 -5.15 40.90 -16.67
CA ILE A 397 -6.13 40.67 -15.58
C ILE A 397 -5.42 40.17 -14.32
N ILE A 398 -4.46 39.25 -14.47
CA ILE A 398 -3.61 38.78 -13.38
C ILE A 398 -2.72 39.91 -12.86
N ARG A 399 -2.14 40.74 -13.75
CA ARG A 399 -1.47 42.00 -13.38
C ARG A 399 -2.41 42.85 -12.57
N LYS A 400 -3.61 43.19 -13.07
CA LYS A 400 -4.58 44.01 -12.31
C LYS A 400 -4.97 43.39 -10.98
N SER A 401 -5.12 42.07 -10.88
CA SER A 401 -5.45 41.38 -9.63
C SER A 401 -4.28 41.37 -8.64
N LEU A 402 -3.05 41.15 -9.11
CA LEU A 402 -1.84 41.17 -8.30
C LEU A 402 -1.45 42.61 -7.91
N PHE A 403 -1.53 43.56 -8.85
CA PHE A 403 -1.35 44.99 -8.59
C PHE A 403 -2.41 45.52 -7.65
N ARG A 404 -3.70 45.20 -7.84
CA ARG A 404 -4.77 45.60 -6.91
C ARG A 404 -4.59 44.96 -5.54
N SER A 405 -4.11 43.71 -5.46
CA SER A 405 -3.75 43.08 -4.18
C SER A 405 -2.49 43.69 -3.55
N CYS A 406 -1.59 44.25 -4.35
CA CYS A 406 -0.42 44.99 -3.87
C CYS A 406 -0.77 46.44 -3.47
N GLU A 407 -1.69 47.11 -4.16
CA GLU A 407 -2.14 48.49 -3.91
C GLU A 407 -3.05 48.57 -2.69
N LEU A 408 -4.07 47.69 -2.57
CA LEU A 408 -4.95 47.63 -1.40
C LEU A 408 -4.18 47.39 -0.10
N MET A 409 -3.04 46.69 -0.18
CA MET A 409 -2.18 46.42 0.99
C MET A 409 -1.11 47.49 1.21
N ARG A 410 -0.75 48.28 0.17
CA ARG A 410 0.13 49.44 0.31
C ARG A 410 -0.59 50.55 1.07
N GLU A 411 -1.88 50.74 0.80
CA GLU A 411 -2.75 51.63 1.56
C GLU A 411 -2.90 51.19 3.03
N GLU A 412 -3.01 49.88 3.33
CA GLU A 412 -3.09 49.40 4.73
C GLU A 412 -1.76 49.55 5.51
N VAL A 413 -0.61 49.47 4.84
CA VAL A 413 0.71 49.70 5.46
C VAL A 413 0.96 51.20 5.66
N GLU A 414 0.64 52.02 4.66
CA GLU A 414 0.71 53.49 4.81
C GLU A 414 -0.27 54.02 5.87
N PHE A 415 -1.44 53.39 6.05
CA PHE A 415 -2.39 53.75 7.12
C PHE A 415 -1.88 53.37 8.53
N ARG A 416 -1.05 52.32 8.66
CA ARG A 416 -0.40 51.97 9.94
C ARG A 416 0.79 52.87 10.27
N ASP A 417 1.55 53.30 9.26
CA ASP A 417 2.65 54.24 9.43
C ASP A 417 2.17 55.68 9.68
N TRP A 418 1.00 56.06 9.15
CA TRP A 418 0.37 57.35 9.47
C TRP A 418 -0.09 57.43 10.94
N ASN A 419 -0.70 56.37 11.46
CA ASN A 419 -1.15 56.30 12.85
C ASN A 419 0.00 56.20 13.87
N SER A 420 1.21 55.82 13.43
CA SER A 420 2.39 55.73 14.30
C SER A 420 3.17 57.06 14.39
N ASN A 421 2.91 58.02 13.49
CA ASN A 421 3.59 59.32 13.44
C ASN A 421 2.72 60.51 13.91
N SER A 422 1.47 60.29 14.30
CA SER A 422 0.57 61.35 14.80
C SER A 422 0.67 61.62 16.32
N ASP A 423 1.43 60.83 17.08
CA ASP A 423 1.52 60.94 18.56
C ASP A 423 2.73 61.77 19.07
N GLN A 424 3.36 62.57 18.22
CA GLN A 424 4.43 63.49 18.66
C GLN A 424 4.16 64.94 18.27
N PHE A 425 3.09 65.57 18.74
CA PHE A 425 3.09 67.03 18.92
C PHE A 425 2.06 67.50 19.96
N ILE A 426 2.55 68.33 20.90
CA ILE A 426 1.85 69.23 21.84
C ILE A 426 1.54 68.66 23.25
N SER A 427 2.35 69.10 24.22
CA SER A 427 1.90 69.44 25.58
C SER A 427 2.88 70.44 26.21
N THR A 428 2.58 71.74 26.11
CA THR A 428 3.09 72.79 27.01
C THR A 428 2.10 72.96 28.17
N PRO A 429 2.53 73.11 29.44
CA PRO A 429 1.61 73.35 30.53
C PRO A 429 1.45 74.86 30.80
N ASN A 430 0.23 75.35 30.69
CA ASN A 430 -0.18 76.67 31.18
C ASN A 430 -0.43 76.62 32.70
N PHE A 431 0.24 77.52 33.42
CA PHE A 431 -0.04 77.87 34.80
C PHE A 431 -1.39 78.61 34.90
N HIS A 432 -2.25 78.20 35.83
CA HIS A 432 -3.33 79.04 36.33
C HIS A 432 -3.37 79.02 37.86
N TYR A 433 -3.16 80.20 38.44
CA TYR A 433 -3.48 80.56 39.81
C TYR A 433 -5.00 80.56 40.02
N ASN A 434 -5.46 80.08 41.17
CA ASN A 434 -6.76 80.45 41.73
C ASN A 434 -6.59 80.88 43.19
N TYR A 435 -7.03 82.11 43.46
CA TYR A 435 -7.46 82.59 44.77
C TYR A 435 -8.86 82.03 45.06
N GLY A 436 -9.10 81.65 46.31
CA GLY A 436 -10.41 81.22 46.81
C GLY A 436 -10.27 80.28 47.99
#